data_AF-Q9Z994-F1
#
_entry.id   AF-Q9Z994-F1
#
_cell.length_a   1.000
_cell.length_b   1.000
_cell.length_c   1.000
_cell.angle_alpha   90.00
_cell.angle_beta   90.00
_cell.angle_gamma   90.00
#
_symmetry.space_group_name_H-M   'P 1'
#
loop_
_entity.id
_entity.type
_entity.pdbx_description
1 polymer ?
#
loop_
_entity_poly.entity_id
_entity_poly.type
_entity_poly.pdbx_seq_one_letter_code
_entity_poly.pdbx_strand_id
1 'polypeptide(L)'
;MTQYYFLSSFLPTQLPESVPLFSISDLDDLLYLNLSENDLCNYGLLKRFFDFENFAFFWAGKPIPFSFGEVTQENVERMLSSQQWSDDNDFEDFFKDFLMNHKSSQDRLNHFSDLFREFLSYHQTNSSKFLRDYFRFQQQLRVVLAGFRARVLNMDVSYVLRDEDSSDPVVLEVLMQKDSPNYELPEEFSDLQGVLDDYGLLPHTLNRALALYQFHKLEGFCSDSYFDGNVILARCATYMFAIRNSLASVEKGREIINHIEKAIKW
;
A
#
# COMPACT_ATOMS: atom_id res chain seq x y z
N MET A 1 28.11 8.87 3.81
CA MET A 1 28.48 7.43 3.88
C MET A 1 27.34 6.73 4.57
N THR A 2 26.71 5.75 3.91
CA THR A 2 25.52 5.08 4.46
C THR A 2 25.89 4.14 5.62
N GLN A 3 25.12 4.15 6.71
CA GLN A 3 25.38 3.41 7.95
C GLN A 3 24.42 2.22 8.14
N TYR A 4 24.36 1.31 7.16
CA TYR A 4 23.41 0.19 7.17
C TYR A 4 23.53 -0.73 8.39
N TYR A 5 24.76 -0.96 8.86
CA TYR A 5 24.99 -1.76 10.06
C TYR A 5 24.34 -1.12 11.29
N PHE A 6 24.61 0.17 11.51
CA PHE A 6 24.00 0.92 12.61
C PHE A 6 22.47 0.89 12.52
N LEU A 7 21.89 1.23 11.37
CA LEU A 7 20.44 1.22 11.19
C LEU A 7 19.83 -0.17 11.41
N SER A 8 20.47 -1.23 10.91
CA SER A 8 20.02 -2.61 11.08
C SER A 8 20.15 -3.11 12.52
N SER A 9 21.07 -2.56 13.31
CA SER A 9 21.18 -2.86 14.74
C SER A 9 20.24 -2.01 15.59
N PHE A 10 19.97 -0.79 15.16
CA PHE A 10 19.18 0.19 15.92
C PHE A 10 17.68 0.02 15.74
N LEU A 11 17.22 -0.25 14.51
CA LEU A 11 15.80 -0.47 14.22
C LEU A 11 15.39 -1.86 14.69
N PRO A 12 14.56 -2.01 15.74
CA PRO A 12 14.11 -3.33 16.18
C PRO A 12 13.24 -3.97 15.10
N THR A 13 13.17 -5.30 15.10
CA THR A 13 12.14 -6.00 14.33
C THR A 13 10.78 -5.56 14.85
N GLN A 14 9.99 -4.91 13.99
CA GLN A 14 8.61 -4.54 14.30
C GLN A 14 7.78 -5.82 14.39
N LEU A 15 6.78 -5.88 15.29
CA LEU A 15 5.76 -6.92 15.23
C LEU A 15 4.48 -6.33 14.61
N PRO A 16 3.68 -7.11 13.86
CA PRO A 16 2.54 -6.59 13.10
C PRO A 16 1.51 -5.84 13.95
N GLU A 17 1.34 -6.25 15.20
CA GLU A 17 0.33 -5.73 16.13
C GLU A 17 0.94 -4.97 17.32
N SER A 18 2.28 -4.83 17.37
CA SER A 18 2.91 -4.02 18.41
C SER A 18 2.84 -2.55 18.06
N VAL A 19 2.67 -1.71 19.08
CA VAL A 19 2.80 -0.26 18.93
C VAL A 19 4.22 0.04 18.41
N PRO A 20 4.36 0.82 17.33
CA PRO A 20 5.66 1.24 16.82
C PRO A 20 6.46 2.01 17.90
N LEU A 21 7.75 1.71 18.06
CA LEU A 21 8.61 2.25 19.12
C LEU A 21 8.92 3.76 18.96
N PHE A 22 9.11 4.18 17.72
CA PHE A 22 9.41 5.52 17.21
C PHE A 22 8.21 6.15 16.48
N SER A 23 8.07 7.47 16.48
CA SER A 23 7.18 8.12 15.52
C SER A 23 7.74 8.04 14.10
N ILE A 24 6.93 8.37 13.09
CA ILE A 24 7.46 8.48 11.71
C ILE A 24 8.51 9.59 11.59
N SER A 25 8.36 10.69 12.34
CA SER A 25 9.33 11.79 12.37
C SER A 25 10.67 11.34 12.96
N ASP A 26 10.64 10.55 14.04
CA ASP A 26 11.87 10.00 14.63
C ASP A 26 12.59 9.06 13.65
N LEU A 27 11.83 8.28 12.88
CA LEU A 27 12.37 7.41 11.84
C LEU A 27 12.96 8.23 10.68
N ASP A 28 12.26 9.28 10.23
CA ASP A 28 12.74 10.20 9.20
C ASP A 28 14.09 10.80 9.62
N ASP A 29 14.17 11.41 10.80
CA ASP A 29 15.41 12.03 11.33
C ASP A 29 16.56 11.03 11.39
N LEU A 30 16.30 9.82 11.88
CA LEU A 30 17.29 8.75 11.93
C LEU A 30 17.79 8.37 10.54
N LEU A 31 16.90 8.23 9.56
CA LEU A 31 17.26 7.83 8.21
C LEU A 31 18.01 8.95 7.48
N TYR A 32 17.59 10.22 7.61
CA TYR A 32 18.28 11.38 7.01
C TYR A 32 19.73 11.51 7.48
N LEU A 33 20.02 11.16 8.73
CA LEU A 33 21.38 11.22 9.28
C LEU A 33 22.29 10.07 8.78
N ASN A 34 21.71 8.98 8.28
CA ASN A 34 22.43 7.72 8.10
C ASN A 34 22.37 7.14 6.69
N LEU A 35 21.47 7.63 5.82
CA LEU A 35 21.29 7.16 4.44
C LEU A 35 21.96 8.09 3.42
N SER A 36 22.28 7.55 2.23
CA SER A 36 22.67 8.38 1.09
C SER A 36 21.45 9.03 0.43
N GLU A 37 21.65 10.06 -0.39
CA GLU A 37 20.57 10.69 -1.16
C GLU A 37 19.79 9.68 -2.02
N ASN A 38 20.48 8.72 -2.64
CA ASN A 38 19.84 7.67 -3.43
C ASN A 38 18.98 6.73 -2.56
N ASP A 39 19.45 6.39 -1.36
CA ASP A 39 18.69 5.55 -0.43
C ASP A 39 17.47 6.31 0.13
N LEU A 40 17.62 7.60 0.40
CA LEU A 40 16.53 8.50 0.80
C LEU A 40 15.50 8.66 -0.31
N CYS A 41 15.91 8.69 -1.58
CA CYS A 41 14.98 8.70 -2.72
C CYS A 41 14.11 7.42 -2.73
N ASN A 42 14.71 6.24 -2.53
CA ASN A 42 13.96 5.00 -2.42
C ASN A 42 13.03 4.98 -1.20
N TYR A 43 13.46 5.54 -0.07
CA TYR A 43 12.64 5.66 1.12
C TYR A 43 11.45 6.62 0.91
N GLY A 44 11.68 7.77 0.26
CA GLY A 44 10.62 8.69 -0.14
C GLY A 44 9.60 8.04 -1.07
N LEU A 45 10.07 7.25 -2.04
CA LEU A 45 9.18 6.47 -2.91
C LEU A 45 8.32 5.45 -2.13
N LEU A 46 8.90 4.78 -1.13
CA LEU A 46 8.14 3.90 -0.24
C LEU A 46 7.06 4.68 0.53
N LYS A 47 7.39 5.85 1.08
CA LYS A 47 6.42 6.73 1.76
C LYS A 47 5.28 7.14 0.83
N ARG A 48 5.60 7.53 -0.42
CA ARG A 48 4.61 7.89 -1.45
C ARG A 48 3.64 6.77 -1.74
N PHE A 49 4.10 5.52 -1.80
CA PHE A 49 3.21 4.36 -1.97
C PHE A 49 2.18 4.29 -0.84
N PHE A 50 2.61 4.42 0.42
CA PHE A 50 1.70 4.36 1.57
C PHE A 50 0.76 5.57 1.66
N ASP A 51 1.23 6.74 1.25
CA ASP A 51 0.45 7.97 1.19
C ASP A 51 -0.40 8.09 -0.08
N PHE A 52 -0.24 7.19 -1.05
CA PHE A 52 -0.88 7.31 -2.37
C PHE A 52 -2.42 7.30 -2.28
N GLU A 53 -2.96 6.53 -1.34
CA GLU A 53 -4.40 6.49 -1.07
C GLU A 53 -4.95 7.84 -0.56
N ASN A 54 -4.11 8.72 -0.02
CA ASN A 54 -4.55 10.02 0.51
C ASN A 54 -5.13 10.93 -0.58
N PHE A 55 -4.72 10.77 -1.84
CA PHE A 55 -5.36 11.47 -2.96
C PHE A 55 -6.83 11.08 -3.12
N ALA A 56 -7.17 9.80 -2.94
CA ALA A 56 -8.56 9.34 -3.00
C ALA A 56 -9.38 9.88 -1.82
N PHE A 57 -8.83 9.95 -0.60
CA PHE A 57 -9.50 10.62 0.52
C PHE A 57 -9.77 12.09 0.22
N PHE A 58 -8.77 12.81 -0.28
CA PHE A 58 -8.88 14.22 -0.65
C PHE A 58 -9.96 14.45 -1.72
N TRP A 59 -9.95 13.71 -2.83
CA TRP A 59 -10.97 13.85 -3.87
C TRP A 59 -12.38 13.43 -3.42
N ALA A 60 -12.49 12.52 -2.46
CA ALA A 60 -13.75 12.17 -1.82
C ALA A 60 -14.27 13.23 -0.83
N GLY A 61 -13.53 14.32 -0.62
CA GLY A 61 -13.85 15.34 0.38
C GLY A 61 -13.77 14.81 1.81
N LYS A 62 -12.99 13.75 2.04
CA LYS A 62 -12.79 13.13 3.35
C LYS A 62 -11.46 13.60 3.95
N PRO A 63 -11.37 13.71 5.29
CA PRO A 63 -10.10 13.98 5.93
C PRO A 63 -9.11 12.84 5.64
N ILE A 64 -7.85 13.20 5.39
CA ILE A 64 -6.76 12.23 5.26
C ILE A 64 -6.57 11.53 6.62
N PRO A 65 -6.74 10.20 6.70
CA PRO A 65 -6.79 9.50 7.99
C PRO A 65 -5.42 9.40 8.67
N PHE A 66 -4.35 9.35 7.87
CA PHE A 66 -2.96 9.37 8.30
C PHE A 66 -2.07 9.76 7.11
N SER A 67 -0.84 10.18 7.41
CA SER A 67 0.20 10.41 6.42
C SER A 67 1.54 10.03 7.02
N PHE A 68 2.44 9.53 6.18
CA PHE A 68 3.84 9.31 6.50
C PHE A 68 4.70 10.55 6.21
N GLY A 69 4.12 11.61 5.66
CA GLY A 69 4.73 12.93 5.50
C GLY A 69 4.79 13.43 4.05
N GLU A 70 4.50 12.58 3.06
CA GLU A 70 4.55 12.97 1.65
C GLU A 70 3.24 13.65 1.23
N VAL A 71 2.09 13.03 1.52
CA VAL A 71 0.76 13.57 1.18
C VAL A 71 -0.04 13.81 2.46
N THR A 72 -0.10 15.07 2.89
CA THR A 72 -0.75 15.55 4.11
C THR A 72 -1.98 16.40 3.81
N GLN A 73 -2.80 16.66 4.83
CA GLN A 73 -3.97 17.52 4.68
C GLN A 73 -3.60 18.95 4.29
N GLU A 74 -2.44 19.42 4.74
CA GLU A 74 -1.91 20.77 4.55
C GLU A 74 -1.27 20.98 3.17
N ASN A 75 -0.72 19.93 2.55
CA ASN A 75 0.03 20.04 1.31
C ASN A 75 -0.69 19.52 0.06
N VAL A 76 -1.69 18.63 0.19
CA VAL A 76 -2.26 17.89 -0.95
C VAL A 76 -2.81 18.79 -2.06
N GLU A 77 -3.48 19.89 -1.71
CA GLU A 77 -4.01 20.84 -2.70
C GLU A 77 -2.87 21.57 -3.45
N ARG A 78 -1.83 21.97 -2.72
CA ARG A 78 -0.62 22.59 -3.29
C ARG A 78 0.08 21.63 -4.23
N MET A 79 0.31 20.38 -3.80
CA MET A 79 0.96 19.33 -4.60
C MET A 79 0.22 19.07 -5.92
N LEU A 80 -1.11 18.96 -5.87
CA LEU A 80 -1.93 18.74 -7.06
C LEU A 80 -1.92 19.96 -8.00
N SER A 81 -1.84 21.17 -7.45
CA SER A 81 -1.81 22.41 -8.23
C SER A 81 -0.46 22.64 -8.90
N SER A 82 0.65 22.34 -8.20
CA SER A 82 2.01 22.42 -8.76
C SER A 82 2.37 21.20 -9.61
N GLN A 83 1.65 20.08 -9.46
CA GLN A 83 1.98 18.78 -10.03
C GLN A 83 3.35 18.25 -9.57
N GLN A 84 3.63 18.40 -8.27
CA GLN A 84 4.91 18.06 -7.67
C GLN A 84 4.72 17.32 -6.34
N TRP A 85 5.57 16.32 -6.09
CA TRP A 85 5.73 15.66 -4.80
C TRP A 85 6.40 16.57 -3.78
N SER A 86 7.44 17.30 -4.20
CA SER A 86 8.18 18.27 -3.38
C SER A 86 8.75 19.38 -4.26
N ASP A 87 9.38 20.39 -3.66
CA ASP A 87 9.93 21.54 -4.39
C ASP A 87 10.97 21.13 -5.47
N ASP A 88 11.61 19.96 -5.31
CA ASP A 88 12.62 19.41 -6.21
C ASP A 88 12.16 18.15 -6.97
N ASN A 89 10.90 17.72 -6.80
CA ASN A 89 10.43 16.45 -7.36
C ASN A 89 9.04 16.58 -7.95
N ASP A 90 8.98 16.55 -9.28
CA ASP A 90 7.75 16.53 -10.04
C ASP A 90 7.00 15.20 -9.93
N PHE A 91 5.69 15.23 -10.14
CA PHE A 91 4.96 14.00 -10.44
C PHE A 91 5.48 13.34 -11.73
N GLU A 92 5.46 12.01 -11.73
CA GLU A 92 5.69 11.21 -12.92
C GLU A 92 4.64 11.51 -14.00
N ASP A 93 5.01 11.32 -15.27
CA ASP A 93 4.17 11.67 -16.42
C ASP A 93 2.79 10.99 -16.38
N PHE A 94 2.71 9.73 -15.93
CA PHE A 94 1.45 9.00 -15.80
C PHE A 94 0.47 9.71 -14.84
N PHE A 95 0.98 10.29 -13.75
CA PHE A 95 0.15 11.00 -12.79
C PHE A 95 -0.27 12.37 -13.35
N LYS A 96 0.63 13.06 -14.05
CA LYS A 96 0.31 14.32 -14.75
C LYS A 96 -0.76 14.10 -15.81
N ASP A 97 -0.63 13.05 -16.62
CA ASP A 97 -1.61 12.63 -17.62
C ASP A 97 -2.96 12.29 -16.99
N PHE A 98 -2.96 11.59 -15.86
CA PHE A 98 -4.17 11.33 -15.08
C PHE A 98 -4.88 12.62 -14.64
N LEU A 99 -4.15 13.60 -14.10
CA LEU A 99 -4.72 14.90 -13.73
C LEU A 99 -5.20 15.69 -14.96
N MET A 100 -4.59 15.48 -16.11
CA MET A 100 -5.01 16.06 -17.37
C MET A 100 -6.29 15.44 -17.92
N ASN A 101 -6.43 14.11 -17.85
CA ASN A 101 -7.57 13.38 -18.40
C ASN A 101 -8.79 13.44 -17.47
N HIS A 102 -8.56 13.46 -16.15
CA HIS A 102 -9.63 13.41 -15.14
C HIS A 102 -9.72 14.73 -14.37
N LYS A 103 -10.65 15.60 -14.79
CA LYS A 103 -10.75 16.97 -14.28
C LYS A 103 -11.53 17.12 -12.99
N SER A 104 -12.57 16.31 -12.79
CA SER A 104 -13.42 16.41 -11.60
C SER A 104 -12.98 15.42 -10.51
N SER A 105 -13.20 15.76 -9.25
CA SER A 105 -12.88 14.86 -8.13
C SER A 105 -13.60 13.51 -8.25
N GLN A 106 -14.86 13.50 -8.69
CA GLN A 106 -15.61 12.25 -8.88
C GLN A 106 -15.02 11.40 -10.00
N ASP A 107 -14.60 12.02 -11.10
CA ASP A 107 -14.00 11.30 -12.22
C ASP A 107 -12.63 10.70 -11.84
N ARG A 108 -11.84 11.43 -11.05
CA ARG A 108 -10.58 10.92 -10.48
C ARG A 108 -10.81 9.74 -9.54
N LEU A 109 -11.86 9.78 -8.71
CA LEU A 109 -12.21 8.65 -7.86
C LEU A 109 -12.59 7.40 -8.67
N ASN A 110 -13.34 7.58 -9.76
CA ASN A 110 -13.78 6.47 -10.61
C ASN A 110 -12.60 5.77 -11.32
N HIS A 111 -11.53 6.51 -11.62
CA HIS A 111 -10.34 6.00 -12.32
C HIS A 111 -9.12 5.83 -11.39
N PHE A 112 -9.28 5.97 -10.07
CA PHE A 112 -8.15 5.89 -9.13
C PHE A 112 -7.46 4.52 -9.17
N SER A 113 -8.20 3.44 -9.45
CA SER A 113 -7.62 2.11 -9.63
C SER A 113 -6.60 2.06 -10.77
N ASP A 114 -6.86 2.78 -11.85
CA ASP A 114 -5.97 2.84 -13.02
C ASP A 114 -4.69 3.61 -12.67
N LEU A 115 -4.83 4.76 -12.00
CA LEU A 115 -3.69 5.54 -11.50
C LEU A 115 -2.80 4.71 -10.57
N PHE A 116 -3.40 3.95 -9.65
CA PHE A 116 -2.65 3.11 -8.72
C PHE A 116 -1.91 1.97 -9.45
N ARG A 117 -2.55 1.36 -10.46
CA ARG A 117 -1.91 0.33 -11.30
C ARG A 117 -0.73 0.92 -12.08
N GLU A 118 -0.88 2.10 -12.67
CA GLU A 118 0.20 2.78 -13.38
C GLU A 118 1.37 3.13 -12.45
N PHE A 119 1.09 3.60 -11.23
CA PHE A 119 2.11 3.82 -10.20
C PHE A 119 2.92 2.54 -9.94
N LEU A 120 2.25 1.42 -9.68
CA LEU A 120 2.93 0.15 -9.41
C LEU A 120 3.73 -0.33 -10.62
N SER A 121 3.15 -0.31 -11.82
CA SER A 121 3.82 -0.74 -13.05
C SER A 121 5.07 0.09 -13.36
N TYR A 122 4.97 1.41 -13.24
CA TYR A 122 6.09 2.32 -13.47
C TYR A 122 7.25 2.04 -12.51
N HIS A 123 6.98 1.91 -11.21
CA HIS A 123 8.04 1.69 -10.22
C HIS A 123 8.54 0.24 -10.19
N GLN A 124 7.80 -0.73 -10.71
CA GLN A 124 8.32 -2.07 -10.95
C GLN A 124 9.47 -2.11 -11.98
N THR A 125 9.63 -1.09 -12.82
CA THR A 125 10.73 -1.01 -13.80
C THR A 125 11.81 0.01 -13.44
N ASN A 126 11.48 1.02 -12.63
CA ASN A 126 12.34 2.18 -12.35
C ASN A 126 12.82 2.30 -10.89
N SER A 127 12.86 1.20 -10.13
CA SER A 127 13.19 1.26 -8.69
C SER A 127 14.23 0.23 -8.24
N SER A 128 14.68 0.38 -6.99
CA SER A 128 15.58 -0.58 -6.34
C SER A 128 14.98 -1.98 -6.31
N LYS A 129 15.82 -3.01 -6.13
CA LYS A 129 15.38 -4.41 -6.15
C LYS A 129 14.22 -4.66 -5.18
N PHE A 130 14.37 -4.24 -3.92
CA PHE A 130 13.30 -4.39 -2.93
C PHE A 130 11.99 -3.74 -3.37
N LEU A 131 12.03 -2.48 -3.83
CA LEU A 131 10.81 -1.77 -4.23
C LEU A 131 10.14 -2.43 -5.43
N ARG A 132 10.90 -2.90 -6.43
CA ARG A 132 10.32 -3.62 -7.57
C ARG A 132 9.62 -4.91 -7.12
N ASP A 133 10.28 -5.70 -6.28
CA ASP A 133 9.75 -6.98 -5.80
C ASP A 133 8.51 -6.74 -4.92
N TYR A 134 8.56 -5.74 -4.04
CA TYR A 134 7.44 -5.33 -3.19
C TYR A 134 6.25 -4.79 -4.00
N PHE A 135 6.48 -3.92 -4.99
CA PHE A 135 5.41 -3.37 -5.83
C PHE A 135 4.80 -4.40 -6.76
N ARG A 136 5.58 -5.39 -7.23
CA ARG A 136 5.05 -6.56 -7.93
C ARG A 136 4.11 -7.35 -7.03
N PHE A 137 4.55 -7.68 -5.83
CA PHE A 137 3.71 -8.38 -4.85
C PHE A 137 2.41 -7.60 -4.56
N GLN A 138 2.47 -6.29 -4.39
CA GLN A 138 1.28 -5.44 -4.19
C GLN A 138 0.32 -5.49 -5.39
N GLN A 139 0.85 -5.46 -6.62
CA GLN A 139 0.03 -5.57 -7.83
C GLN A 139 -0.65 -6.95 -7.91
N GLN A 140 0.13 -8.02 -7.76
CA GLN A 140 -0.37 -9.38 -7.84
C GLN A 140 -1.40 -9.69 -6.74
N LEU A 141 -1.15 -9.23 -5.50
CA LEU A 141 -2.11 -9.37 -4.40
C LEU A 141 -3.44 -8.66 -4.73
N ARG A 142 -3.39 -7.47 -5.34
CA ARG A 142 -4.62 -6.76 -5.78
C ARG A 142 -5.39 -7.56 -6.82
N VAL A 143 -4.72 -8.16 -7.79
CA VAL A 143 -5.33 -9.02 -8.82
C VAL A 143 -6.01 -10.23 -8.17
N VAL A 144 -5.29 -10.93 -7.27
CA VAL A 144 -5.82 -12.09 -6.55
C VAL A 144 -7.05 -11.74 -5.71
N LEU A 145 -7.02 -10.61 -4.99
CA LEU A 145 -8.15 -10.14 -4.19
C LEU A 145 -9.32 -9.65 -5.05
N ALA A 146 -9.05 -9.05 -6.21
CA ALA A 146 -10.08 -8.64 -7.16
C ALA A 146 -10.80 -9.85 -7.76
N GLY A 147 -10.06 -10.91 -8.14
CA GLY A 147 -10.62 -12.18 -8.57
C GLY A 147 -11.48 -12.82 -7.48
N PHE A 148 -10.96 -12.91 -6.25
CA PHE A 148 -11.72 -13.44 -5.10
C PHE A 148 -13.03 -12.66 -4.87
N ARG A 149 -12.95 -11.32 -4.85
CA ARG A 149 -14.11 -10.46 -4.63
C ARG A 149 -15.13 -10.60 -5.76
N ALA A 150 -14.68 -10.72 -7.01
CA ALA A 150 -15.57 -10.96 -8.15
C ALA A 150 -16.37 -12.25 -7.96
N ARG A 151 -15.73 -13.33 -7.46
CA ARG A 151 -16.41 -14.59 -7.14
C ARG A 151 -17.44 -14.45 -6.02
N VAL A 152 -17.05 -13.84 -4.90
CA VAL A 152 -17.94 -13.60 -3.76
C VAL A 152 -19.17 -12.77 -4.18
N LEU A 153 -18.99 -11.80 -5.07
CA LEU A 153 -20.06 -10.90 -5.54
C LEU A 153 -20.78 -11.38 -6.81
N ASN A 154 -20.48 -12.58 -7.32
CA ASN A 154 -21.00 -13.10 -8.59
C ASN A 154 -20.82 -12.13 -9.78
N MET A 155 -19.67 -11.48 -9.85
CA MET A 155 -19.26 -10.61 -10.95
C MET A 155 -18.38 -11.38 -11.94
N ASP A 156 -18.40 -10.96 -13.21
CA ASP A 156 -17.49 -11.49 -14.23
C ASP A 156 -16.04 -11.06 -13.92
N VAL A 157 -15.19 -12.03 -13.62
CA VAL A 157 -13.76 -11.84 -13.36
C VAL A 157 -13.07 -11.14 -14.53
N SER A 158 -13.45 -11.48 -15.77
CA SER A 158 -12.90 -10.88 -16.99
C SER A 158 -13.21 -9.39 -17.07
N TYR A 159 -14.39 -8.98 -16.60
CA TYR A 159 -14.77 -7.57 -16.55
C TYR A 159 -14.00 -6.81 -15.47
N VAL A 160 -13.78 -7.44 -14.30
CA VAL A 160 -13.05 -6.82 -13.18
C VAL A 160 -11.57 -6.64 -13.50
N LEU A 161 -10.97 -7.58 -14.23
CA LEU A 161 -9.54 -7.56 -14.59
C LEU A 161 -9.25 -7.10 -16.01
N ARG A 162 -10.23 -6.48 -16.70
CA ARG A 162 -10.12 -6.12 -18.13
C ARG A 162 -8.96 -5.15 -18.45
N ASP A 163 -8.53 -4.39 -17.46
CA ASP A 163 -7.51 -3.34 -17.58
C ASP A 163 -6.15 -3.81 -16.99
N GLU A 164 -6.05 -5.07 -16.55
CA GLU A 164 -4.80 -5.68 -16.07
C GLU A 164 -3.96 -6.25 -17.22
N ASP A 165 -2.65 -6.39 -17.00
CA ASP A 165 -1.74 -6.96 -17.98
C ASP A 165 -1.93 -8.48 -18.07
N SER A 166 -2.56 -8.94 -19.16
CA SER A 166 -2.82 -10.37 -19.40
C SER A 166 -1.57 -11.20 -19.70
N SER A 167 -0.40 -10.57 -19.84
CA SER A 167 0.89 -11.26 -19.92
C SER A 167 1.47 -11.61 -18.56
N ASP A 168 0.96 -11.03 -17.46
CA ASP A 168 1.33 -11.42 -16.09
C ASP A 168 0.76 -12.83 -15.77
N PRO A 169 1.60 -13.80 -15.36
CA PRO A 169 1.15 -15.15 -15.04
C PRO A 169 0.03 -15.21 -13.99
N VAL A 170 0.02 -14.33 -13.00
CA VAL A 170 -1.01 -14.27 -11.94
C VAL A 170 -2.34 -13.80 -12.52
N VAL A 171 -2.30 -12.75 -13.35
CA VAL A 171 -3.51 -12.25 -14.04
C VAL A 171 -4.09 -13.35 -14.92
N LEU A 172 -3.23 -14.04 -15.68
CA LEU A 172 -3.65 -15.14 -16.54
C LEU A 172 -4.28 -16.28 -15.75
N GLU A 173 -3.67 -16.71 -14.65
CA GLU A 173 -4.17 -17.78 -13.80
C GLU A 173 -5.53 -17.45 -13.18
N VAL A 174 -5.73 -16.21 -12.72
CA VAL A 174 -7.02 -15.74 -12.19
C VAL A 174 -8.09 -15.67 -13.30
N LEU A 175 -7.74 -15.18 -14.49
CA LEU A 175 -8.64 -15.11 -15.64
C LEU A 175 -9.06 -16.51 -16.15
N MET A 176 -8.16 -17.49 -16.13
CA MET A 176 -8.44 -18.87 -16.53
C MET A 176 -9.50 -19.54 -15.66
N GLN A 177 -9.71 -19.04 -14.45
CA GLN A 177 -10.69 -19.58 -13.52
C GLN A 177 -12.09 -18.99 -13.67
N LYS A 178 -12.36 -18.08 -14.62
CA LYS A 178 -13.67 -17.41 -14.75
C LYS A 178 -14.88 -18.36 -14.73
N ASP A 179 -14.73 -19.56 -15.30
CA ASP A 179 -15.78 -20.58 -15.41
C ASP A 179 -15.62 -21.74 -14.40
N SER A 180 -14.57 -21.71 -13.56
CA SER A 180 -14.33 -22.74 -12.55
C SER A 180 -15.41 -22.67 -11.44
N PRO A 181 -15.87 -23.79 -10.87
CA PRO A 181 -16.77 -23.77 -9.73
C PRO A 181 -16.10 -23.26 -8.44
N ASN A 182 -14.78 -23.41 -8.33
CA ASN A 182 -13.99 -23.00 -7.18
C ASN A 182 -13.01 -21.90 -7.59
N TYR A 183 -12.65 -21.04 -6.62
CA TYR A 183 -11.57 -20.08 -6.78
C TYR A 183 -10.32 -20.60 -6.09
N GLU A 184 -9.36 -21.02 -6.89
CA GLU A 184 -8.08 -21.55 -6.45
C GLU A 184 -7.04 -20.44 -6.55
N LEU A 185 -6.30 -20.16 -5.47
CA LEU A 185 -5.27 -19.13 -5.54
C LEU A 185 -4.04 -19.63 -6.32
N PRO A 186 -3.36 -18.72 -7.06
CA PRO A 186 -2.03 -18.98 -7.60
C PRO A 186 -1.08 -19.56 -6.55
N GLU A 187 -0.15 -20.41 -6.98
CA GLU A 187 0.75 -21.15 -6.07
C GLU A 187 1.46 -20.23 -5.06
N GLU A 188 1.93 -19.06 -5.51
CA GLU A 188 2.63 -18.07 -4.68
C GLU A 188 1.75 -17.40 -3.59
N PHE A 189 0.42 -17.48 -3.74
CA PHE A 189 -0.59 -17.01 -2.80
C PHE A 189 -1.38 -18.16 -2.15
N SER A 190 -0.99 -19.42 -2.34
CA SER A 190 -1.70 -20.58 -1.77
C SER A 190 -1.84 -20.51 -0.24
N ASP A 191 -0.88 -19.88 0.43
CA ASP A 191 -0.88 -19.61 1.88
C ASP A 191 -2.00 -18.63 2.32
N LEU A 192 -2.60 -17.90 1.39
CA LEU A 192 -3.71 -16.99 1.65
C LEU A 192 -5.08 -17.70 1.58
N GLN A 193 -5.17 -18.93 1.05
CA GLN A 193 -6.45 -19.61 0.82
C GLN A 193 -7.28 -19.74 2.11
N GLY A 194 -6.67 -20.23 3.19
CA GLY A 194 -7.36 -20.37 4.48
C GLY A 194 -7.86 -19.04 5.04
N VAL A 195 -7.11 -17.95 4.84
CA VAL A 195 -7.52 -16.60 5.26
C VAL A 195 -8.76 -16.13 4.50
N LEU A 196 -8.83 -16.40 3.19
CA LEU A 196 -9.98 -16.03 2.36
C LEU A 196 -11.20 -16.90 2.64
N ASP A 197 -11.01 -18.19 2.88
CA ASP A 197 -12.08 -19.12 3.21
C ASP A 197 -12.72 -18.77 4.57
N ASP A 198 -11.89 -18.48 5.59
CA ASP A 198 -12.36 -18.18 6.95
C ASP A 198 -12.97 -16.78 7.08
N TYR A 199 -12.40 -15.79 6.39
CA TYR A 199 -12.72 -14.37 6.62
C TYR A 199 -13.22 -13.61 5.40
N GLY A 200 -13.29 -14.23 4.23
CA GLY A 200 -13.62 -13.56 2.97
C GLY A 200 -14.93 -12.79 2.95
N LEU A 201 -15.90 -13.20 3.78
CA LEU A 201 -17.20 -12.55 3.94
C LEU A 201 -17.24 -11.54 5.11
N LEU A 202 -16.13 -11.35 5.82
CA LEU A 202 -16.01 -10.50 7.00
C LEU A 202 -14.98 -9.39 6.73
N PRO A 203 -15.38 -8.25 6.11
CA PRO A 203 -14.44 -7.25 5.60
C PRO A 203 -13.40 -6.77 6.61
N HIS A 204 -13.81 -6.53 7.86
CA HIS A 204 -12.90 -6.06 8.90
C HIS A 204 -11.89 -7.13 9.33
N THR A 205 -12.35 -8.38 9.50
CA THR A 205 -11.48 -9.50 9.88
C THR A 205 -10.53 -9.84 8.73
N LEU A 206 -11.04 -9.85 7.50
CA LEU A 206 -10.24 -10.04 6.29
C LEU A 206 -9.17 -8.96 6.18
N ASN A 207 -9.50 -7.69 6.38
CA ASN A 207 -8.53 -6.60 6.29
C ASN A 207 -7.38 -6.76 7.30
N ARG A 208 -7.70 -7.16 8.55
CA ARG A 208 -6.67 -7.45 9.56
C ARG A 208 -5.81 -8.65 9.16
N ALA A 209 -6.42 -9.74 8.72
CA ALA A 209 -5.70 -10.94 8.32
C ALA A 209 -4.80 -10.70 7.10
N LEU A 210 -5.28 -9.93 6.11
CA LEU A 210 -4.48 -9.49 4.95
C LEU A 210 -3.31 -8.58 5.36
N ALA A 211 -3.48 -7.77 6.40
CA ALA A 211 -2.39 -6.93 6.88
C ALA A 211 -1.29 -7.77 7.56
N LEU A 212 -1.67 -8.79 8.34
CA LEU A 212 -0.73 -9.77 8.91
C LEU A 212 -0.02 -10.58 7.81
N TYR A 213 -0.78 -11.00 6.79
CA TYR A 213 -0.24 -11.71 5.64
C TYR A 213 0.85 -10.89 4.92
N GLN A 214 0.56 -9.64 4.58
CA GLN A 214 1.51 -8.74 3.94
C GLN A 214 2.74 -8.48 4.81
N PHE A 215 2.56 -8.39 6.13
CA PHE A 215 3.66 -8.26 7.07
C PHE A 215 4.63 -9.45 6.99
N HIS A 216 4.11 -10.68 7.01
CA HIS A 216 4.95 -11.88 6.92
C HIS A 216 5.61 -12.04 5.54
N LYS A 217 4.92 -11.67 4.46
CA LYS A 217 5.53 -11.65 3.11
C LYS A 217 6.68 -10.66 3.02
N LEU A 218 6.58 -9.48 3.65
CA LEU A 218 7.67 -8.51 3.71
C LEU A 218 8.92 -9.05 4.41
N GLU A 219 8.76 -9.82 5.49
CA GLU A 219 9.90 -10.46 6.17
C GLU A 219 10.64 -11.43 5.23
N GLY A 220 9.90 -12.14 4.37
CA GLY A 220 10.44 -13.05 3.36
C GLY A 220 11.31 -12.35 2.29
N PHE A 221 11.05 -11.09 1.94
CA PHE A 221 11.86 -10.38 0.93
C PHE A 221 13.28 -10.09 1.39
N CYS A 222 13.58 -10.22 2.69
CA CYS A 222 14.87 -9.85 3.25
C CYS A 222 15.53 -10.95 4.09
N SER A 223 15.04 -12.20 4.02
CA SER A 223 15.56 -13.31 4.83
C SER A 223 17.05 -13.58 4.63
N ASP A 224 17.55 -13.35 3.41
CA ASP A 224 18.93 -13.70 3.02
C ASP A 224 19.86 -12.49 2.89
N SER A 225 19.34 -11.29 3.14
CA SER A 225 20.11 -10.04 3.02
C SER A 225 20.44 -9.49 4.40
N TYR A 226 21.70 -9.09 4.59
CA TYR A 226 22.16 -8.45 5.82
C TYR A 226 22.83 -7.13 5.49
N PHE A 227 22.48 -6.08 6.24
CA PHE A 227 23.17 -4.78 6.22
C PHE A 227 23.22 -4.08 4.84
N ASP A 228 22.12 -4.06 4.11
CA ASP A 228 21.98 -3.28 2.88
C ASP A 228 20.72 -2.37 2.89
N GLY A 229 20.58 -1.54 1.86
CA GLY A 229 19.44 -0.64 1.74
C GLY A 229 18.10 -1.34 1.55
N ASN A 230 18.08 -2.55 0.97
CA ASN A 230 16.85 -3.33 0.81
C ASN A 230 16.29 -3.76 2.16
N VAL A 231 17.16 -4.22 3.08
CA VAL A 231 16.78 -4.58 4.45
C VAL A 231 16.24 -3.39 5.21
N ILE A 232 16.88 -2.21 5.07
CA ILE A 232 16.38 -0.98 5.71
C ILE A 232 15.00 -0.60 5.16
N LEU A 233 14.79 -0.65 3.84
CA LEU A 233 13.50 -0.36 3.23
C LEU A 233 12.42 -1.36 3.67
N ALA A 234 12.73 -2.65 3.76
CA ALA A 234 11.80 -3.66 4.26
C ALA A 234 11.40 -3.40 5.71
N ARG A 235 12.36 -3.04 6.56
CA ARG A 235 12.08 -2.64 7.95
C ARG A 235 11.23 -1.38 8.03
N CYS A 236 11.47 -0.40 7.15
CA CYS A 236 10.62 0.78 7.06
C CYS A 236 9.20 0.42 6.62
N ALA A 237 9.05 -0.50 5.66
CA ALA A 237 7.75 -0.94 5.18
C ALA A 237 6.97 -1.66 6.30
N THR A 238 7.59 -2.59 7.04
CA THR A 238 6.93 -3.25 8.18
C THR A 238 6.55 -2.26 9.27
N TYR A 239 7.38 -1.23 9.49
CA TYR A 239 7.10 -0.13 10.40
C TYR A 239 5.85 0.68 9.99
N MET A 240 5.80 1.11 8.73
CA MET A 240 4.66 1.85 8.17
C MET A 240 3.39 1.02 8.19
N PHE A 241 3.47 -0.28 7.91
CA PHE A 241 2.34 -1.19 8.06
C PHE A 241 1.83 -1.27 9.50
N ALA A 242 2.72 -1.41 10.49
CA ALA A 242 2.32 -1.46 11.89
C ALA A 242 1.63 -0.15 12.34
N ILE A 243 2.15 1.01 11.93
CA ILE A 243 1.49 2.31 12.13
C ILE A 243 0.10 2.30 11.51
N ARG A 244 -0.02 1.98 10.21
CA ARG A 244 -1.31 1.93 9.50
C ARG A 244 -2.32 0.99 10.17
N ASN A 245 -1.87 -0.18 10.61
CA ASN A 245 -2.72 -1.18 11.27
C ASN A 245 -3.17 -0.75 12.67
N SER A 246 -2.29 -0.09 13.44
CA SER A 246 -2.66 0.44 14.76
C SER A 246 -3.81 1.45 14.68
N LEU A 247 -3.92 2.18 13.57
CA LEU A 247 -5.01 3.13 13.33
C LEU A 247 -6.32 2.45 12.93
N ALA A 248 -6.26 1.24 12.39
CA ALA A 248 -7.43 0.41 12.08
C ALA A 248 -7.93 -0.40 13.29
N SER A 249 -7.35 -0.18 14.49
CA SER A 249 -7.68 -0.94 15.70
C SER A 249 -9.13 -0.77 16.16
N VAL A 250 -9.65 -1.83 16.77
CA VAL A 250 -11.01 -1.89 17.33
C VAL A 250 -11.27 -0.77 18.32
N GLU A 251 -10.26 -0.34 19.07
CA GLU A 251 -10.32 0.80 19.98
C GLU A 251 -10.74 2.09 19.26
N LYS A 252 -10.09 2.42 18.14
CA LYS A 252 -10.47 3.61 17.34
C LYS A 252 -11.84 3.44 16.71
N GLY A 253 -12.18 2.22 16.27
CA GLY A 253 -13.53 1.88 15.82
C GLY A 253 -14.60 2.08 16.91
N ARG A 254 -14.32 1.64 18.14
CA ARG A 254 -15.18 1.84 19.31
C ARG A 254 -15.27 3.30 19.71
N GLU A 255 -14.18 4.05 19.65
CA GLU A 255 -14.18 5.50 19.89
C GLU A 255 -15.09 6.22 18.89
N ILE A 256 -15.02 5.86 17.60
CA ILE A 256 -15.91 6.41 16.56
C ILE A 256 -17.36 6.05 16.84
N ILE A 257 -17.67 4.78 17.14
CA ILE A 257 -19.04 4.35 17.49
C ILE A 257 -19.56 5.09 18.73
N ASN A 258 -18.75 5.17 19.79
CA ASN A 258 -19.09 5.89 21.03
C ASN A 258 -19.32 7.39 20.77
N HIS A 259 -18.56 7.99 19.85
CA HIS A 259 -18.77 9.39 19.43
C HIS A 259 -20.08 9.57 18.66
N ILE A 260 -20.42 8.63 17.76
CA ILE A 260 -21.70 8.62 17.04
C ILE A 260 -22.86 8.47 18.02
N GLU A 261 -22.80 7.50 18.95
CA GLU A 261 -23.82 7.28 19.98
C GLU A 261 -24.03 8.51 20.88
N LYS A 262 -22.95 9.21 21.27
CA LYS A 262 -23.04 10.46 22.04
C LYS A 262 -23.58 11.64 21.23
N ALA A 263 -23.37 11.65 19.92
CA ALA A 263 -23.87 12.71 19.03
C ALA A 263 -25.36 12.53 18.70
N ILE A 264 -25.88 11.30 18.75
CA ILE A 264 -27.31 11.00 18.65
C ILE A 264 -27.95 11.29 20.01
N LYS A 265 -28.34 12.55 20.25
CA LYS A 265 -29.33 12.86 21.29
C LYS A 265 -30.70 12.39 20.81
N TRP A 266 -31.30 11.46 21.53
CA TRP A 266 -32.74 11.19 21.46
C TRP A 266 -33.52 12.39 22.03
#